data_AF-A0A5J5D9E9-F1
#
_entry.id   AF-A0A5J5D9E9-F1
#
_cell.length_a   1.000
_cell.length_b   1.000
_cell.length_c   1.000
_cell.angle_alpha   90.00
_cell.angle_beta   90.00
_cell.angle_gamma   90.00
#
_symmetry.space_group_name_H-M   'P 1'
#
loop_
_entity.id
_entity.type
_entity.pdbx_description
1 polymer ?
#
loop_
_entity_poly.entity_id
_entity_poly.type
_entity_poly.pdbx_seq_one_letter_code
_entity_poly.pdbx_strand_id
1 'polypeptide(L)'
;MMKNASASGPAIVLIAVGVVIFFIAFFGCCGAWKENHCMVATFTVLLVLVILVEIAAVIAGYVFRNKLTDVVQDSLKNMISDYENGTAEFQHSLDKLQEDLKCCGFNGSSDWKDFSSDKKSVPDSCCVKVTPKCGVGAMTDAAKVHQE
;
A
#
# COMPACT_ATOMS: atom_id res chain seq x y z
N MET A 1 -5.89 18.19 -22.15
CA MET A 1 -4.86 18.50 -21.13
C MET A 1 -4.99 17.56 -19.93
N MET A 2 -4.90 16.25 -20.13
CA MET A 2 -4.75 15.26 -19.06
C MET A 2 -3.71 14.24 -19.52
N LYS A 3 -2.45 14.67 -19.54
CA LYS A 3 -1.28 13.79 -19.55
C LYS A 3 -0.50 14.17 -18.29
N ASN A 4 -0.16 13.17 -17.48
CA ASN A 4 0.51 13.24 -16.16
C ASN A 4 -0.41 13.02 -14.95
N ALA A 5 -1.14 11.90 -14.96
CA ALA A 5 -1.21 11.11 -13.75
C ALA A 5 -0.69 9.73 -14.11
N SER A 6 0.53 9.39 -13.66
CA SER A 6 0.85 7.98 -13.41
C SER A 6 -0.04 7.56 -12.24
N ALA A 7 -1.33 7.35 -12.54
CA ALA A 7 -2.30 6.93 -11.55
C ALA A 7 -1.99 5.46 -11.27
N SER A 8 -1.26 5.23 -10.18
CA SER A 8 -1.09 3.89 -9.65
C SER A 8 -2.47 3.32 -9.32
N GLY A 9 -2.68 2.02 -9.54
CA GLY A 9 -3.94 1.33 -9.26
C GLY A 9 -4.57 1.70 -7.89
N PRO A 10 -3.78 1.79 -6.80
CA PRO A 10 -4.29 2.20 -5.49
C PRO A 10 -4.93 3.60 -5.47
N ALA A 11 -4.35 4.58 -6.16
CA ALA A 11 -4.86 5.95 -6.17
C ALA A 11 -6.25 6.04 -6.84
N ILE A 12 -6.46 5.30 -7.93
CA ILE A 12 -7.76 5.24 -8.62
C ILE A 12 -8.84 4.66 -7.70
N VAL A 13 -8.51 3.58 -6.98
CA VAL A 13 -9.42 2.94 -6.03
C VAL A 13 -9.78 3.90 -4.89
N LEU A 14 -8.80 4.59 -4.31
CA LEU A 14 -9.03 5.57 -3.24
C LEU A 14 -9.97 6.71 -3.68
N ILE A 15 -9.78 7.24 -4.90
CA ILE A 15 -10.65 8.28 -5.45
C ILE A 15 -12.09 7.75 -5.62
N ALA A 16 -12.25 6.54 -6.18
CA ALA A 16 -13.57 5.94 -6.37
C ALA A 16 -14.29 5.72 -5.03
N VAL A 17 -13.60 5.19 -4.03
CA VAL A 17 -14.14 5.00 -2.66
C VAL A 17 -14.53 6.35 -2.06
N GLY A 18 -13.70 7.38 -2.19
CA GLY A 18 -14.00 8.72 -1.68
C GLY A 18 -15.26 9.34 -2.28
N VAL A 19 -15.47 9.16 -3.59
CA VAL A 19 -16.70 9.61 -4.27
C VAL A 19 -17.94 8.89 -3.73
N VAL A 20 -17.87 7.57 -3.52
CA VAL A 20 -18.98 6.80 -2.95
C VAL A 20 -19.30 7.27 -1.54
N ILE A 21 -18.29 7.44 -0.69
CA ILE A 21 -18.45 7.94 0.68
C ILE A 21 -19.09 9.33 0.69
N PHE A 22 -18.67 10.22 -0.21
CA PHE A 22 -19.26 11.57 -0.33
C PHE A 22 -20.77 11.51 -0.61
N PHE A 23 -21.22 10.67 -1.54
CA PHE A 23 -22.66 10.54 -1.83
C PHE A 23 -23.44 9.94 -0.66
N ILE A 24 -22.89 8.91 0.00
CA ILE A 24 -23.51 8.32 1.20
C ILE A 24 -23.67 9.40 2.28
N ALA A 25 -22.62 10.16 2.56
CA ALA A 25 -22.64 11.24 3.55
C ALA A 25 -23.62 12.36 3.17
N PHE A 26 -23.69 12.73 1.89
CA PHE A 26 -24.62 13.74 1.38
C PHE A 26 -26.08 13.31 1.60
N PHE A 27 -26.46 12.10 1.21
CA PHE A 27 -27.82 11.60 1.41
C PHE A 27 -28.17 11.44 2.88
N GLY A 28 -27.23 11.00 3.72
CA GLY A 28 -27.43 10.91 5.16
C GLY A 28 -27.66 12.29 5.80
N CYS A 29 -26.75 13.23 5.56
CA CYS A 29 -26.81 14.58 6.14
C CYS A 29 -28.02 15.38 5.63
N CYS A 30 -28.22 15.46 4.30
CA CYS A 30 -29.36 16.18 3.73
C CYS A 30 -30.69 15.49 4.01
N GLY A 31 -30.73 14.15 4.07
CA GLY A 31 -31.94 13.40 4.39
C GLY A 31 -32.41 13.65 5.81
N ALA A 32 -31.48 13.66 6.78
CA ALA A 32 -31.79 13.99 8.17
C ALA A 32 -32.21 15.46 8.33
N TRP A 33 -31.48 16.41 7.73
CA TRP A 33 -31.81 17.83 7.86
C TRP A 33 -33.15 18.18 7.20
N LYS A 34 -33.43 17.66 6.00
CA LYS A 34 -34.68 17.96 5.30
C LYS A 34 -35.86 17.11 5.75
N GLU A 35 -35.67 16.21 6.72
CA GLU A 35 -36.66 15.22 7.17
C GLU A 35 -37.27 14.45 5.98
N ASN A 36 -36.46 14.19 4.95
CA ASN A 36 -36.91 13.58 3.69
C ASN A 36 -36.73 12.07 3.73
N HIS A 37 -37.84 11.36 3.90
CA HIS A 37 -37.88 9.91 3.99
C HIS A 37 -37.23 9.21 2.78
N CYS A 38 -37.37 9.74 1.56
CA CYS A 38 -36.78 9.14 0.36
C CYS A 38 -35.24 9.21 0.38
N MET A 39 -34.68 10.32 0.87
CA MET A 39 -33.23 10.49 1.02
C MET A 39 -32.66 9.57 2.11
N VAL A 40 -33.34 9.47 3.26
CA VAL A 40 -32.92 8.57 4.34
C VAL A 40 -33.05 7.09 3.93
N ALA A 41 -34.09 6.73 3.18
CA ALA A 41 -34.24 5.39 2.61
C ALA A 41 -33.10 5.08 1.63
N THR A 42 -32.74 6.03 0.76
CA THR A 42 -31.61 5.87 -0.19
C THR A 42 -30.30 5.66 0.56
N PHE A 43 -30.00 6.47 1.58
CA PHE A 43 -28.85 6.29 2.45
C PHE A 43 -28.81 4.88 3.07
N THR A 44 -29.95 4.41 3.60
CA THR A 44 -30.06 3.08 4.21
C THR A 44 -29.78 1.96 3.21
N VAL A 45 -30.36 2.05 2.00
CA VAL A 45 -30.12 1.06 0.93
C VAL A 45 -28.64 1.05 0.52
N LEU A 46 -28.01 2.22 0.36
CA LEU A 46 -26.59 2.31 0.04
C LEU A 46 -25.71 1.66 1.11
N LEU A 47 -26.01 1.89 2.40
CA LEU A 47 -25.28 1.23 3.49
C LEU A 47 -25.43 -0.29 3.48
N VAL A 48 -26.64 -0.80 3.24
CA VAL A 48 -26.86 -2.25 3.12
C VAL A 48 -26.04 -2.83 1.97
N LEU A 49 -25.98 -2.16 0.82
CA LEU A 49 -25.15 -2.59 -0.31
C LEU A 49 -23.66 -2.59 0.05
N VAL A 50 -23.17 -1.57 0.76
CA VAL A 50 -21.77 -1.53 1.24
C VAL A 50 -21.48 -2.72 2.16
N ILE A 51 -22.36 -3.02 3.11
CA ILE A 51 -22.20 -4.17 4.02
C ILE A 51 -22.13 -5.49 3.24
N LEU A 52 -23.00 -5.68 2.22
CA LEU A 52 -22.96 -6.88 1.39
C LEU A 52 -21.64 -7.01 0.62
N VAL A 53 -21.13 -5.89 0.08
CA VAL A 53 -19.83 -5.85 -0.61
C VAL A 53 -18.68 -6.14 0.37
N GLU A 54 -18.70 -5.58 1.58
CA GLU A 54 -17.67 -5.86 2.60
C GLU A 54 -17.66 -7.33 3.01
N ILE A 55 -18.82 -7.94 3.25
CA ILE A 55 -18.91 -9.37 3.57
C ILE A 55 -18.36 -10.21 2.41
N ALA A 56 -18.74 -9.89 1.17
CA ALA A 56 -18.23 -10.59 -0.01
C ALA A 56 -16.70 -10.43 -0.16
N ALA A 57 -16.17 -9.22 0.08
CA ALA A 57 -14.75 -8.93 0.03
C ALA A 57 -13.96 -9.68 1.12
N VAL A 58 -14.48 -9.76 2.33
CA VAL A 58 -13.87 -10.53 3.43
C VAL A 58 -13.84 -12.02 3.09
N ILE A 59 -14.94 -12.58 2.61
CA ILE A 59 -15.01 -14.00 2.20
C ILE A 59 -14.01 -14.26 1.06
N ALA A 60 -14.01 -13.42 0.02
CA ALA A 60 -13.07 -13.54 -1.09
C ALA A 60 -11.62 -13.42 -0.60
N GLY A 61 -11.32 -12.46 0.27
CA GLY A 61 -9.98 -12.28 0.85
C GLY A 61 -9.51 -13.51 1.63
N TYR A 62 -10.41 -14.13 2.39
CA TYR A 62 -10.09 -15.35 3.12
C TYR A 62 -9.87 -16.56 2.19
N VAL A 63 -10.75 -16.74 1.20
CA VAL A 63 -10.69 -17.84 0.22
C VAL A 63 -9.44 -17.72 -0.65
N PHE A 64 -9.10 -16.51 -1.08
CA PHE A 64 -7.96 -16.23 -1.97
C PHE A 64 -6.70 -15.75 -1.23
N ARG A 65 -6.62 -15.95 0.10
CA ARG A 65 -5.51 -15.40 0.92
C ARG A 65 -4.12 -15.74 0.37
N ASN A 66 -3.90 -16.97 -0.08
CA ASN A 66 -2.58 -17.39 -0.59
C ASN A 66 -2.26 -16.66 -1.89
N LYS A 67 -3.25 -16.48 -2.77
CA LYS A 67 -3.10 -15.71 -4.01
C LYS A 67 -2.86 -14.23 -3.74
N LEU A 68 -3.51 -13.67 -2.72
CA LEU A 68 -3.23 -12.30 -2.29
C LEU A 68 -1.79 -12.16 -1.78
N THR A 69 -1.29 -13.12 -1.01
CA THR A 69 0.12 -13.14 -0.58
C THR A 69 1.07 -13.18 -1.76
N ASP A 70 0.84 -14.07 -2.74
CA ASP A 70 1.66 -14.17 -3.96
C ASP A 70 1.69 -12.82 -4.71
N VAL A 71 0.52 -12.21 -4.93
CA VAL A 71 0.40 -10.92 -5.65
C VAL A 71 1.10 -9.79 -4.92
N VAL A 72 1.02 -9.76 -3.58
CA VAL A 72 1.70 -8.76 -2.75
C VAL A 72 3.22 -8.95 -2.83
N GLN A 73 3.71 -10.18 -2.70
CA GLN A 73 5.14 -10.49 -2.80
C GLN A 73 5.70 -10.15 -4.18
N ASP A 74 4.99 -10.51 -5.26
CA ASP A 74 5.39 -10.17 -6.62
C ASP A 74 5.44 -8.65 -6.82
N SER A 75 4.47 -7.92 -6.26
CA SER A 75 4.44 -6.45 -6.32
C SER A 75 5.62 -5.84 -5.58
N LEU A 76 5.94 -6.30 -4.37
CA LEU A 76 7.09 -5.83 -3.59
C LEU A 76 8.42 -6.17 -4.28
N LYS A 77 8.53 -7.37 -4.84
CA LYS A 77 9.70 -7.77 -5.62
C LYS A 77 9.94 -6.85 -6.81
N ASN A 78 8.88 -6.49 -7.54
CA ASN A 78 8.98 -5.53 -8.64
C ASN A 78 9.43 -4.15 -8.14
N MET A 79 8.91 -3.69 -7.00
CA MET A 79 9.34 -2.40 -6.42
C MET A 79 10.83 -2.38 -6.07
N ILE A 80 11.35 -3.46 -5.49
CA ILE A 80 12.77 -3.59 -5.14
C ILE A 80 13.62 -3.69 -6.41
N SER A 81 13.17 -4.46 -7.41
CA SER A 81 13.84 -4.58 -8.70
C SER A 81 13.97 -3.25 -9.43
N ASP A 82 12.95 -2.39 -9.33
CA ASP A 82 12.93 -1.09 -9.98
C ASP A 82 13.58 0.01 -9.13
N TYR A 83 14.03 -0.29 -7.90
CA TYR A 83 14.54 0.72 -6.97
C TYR A 83 15.72 1.53 -7.51
N GLU A 84 16.77 0.88 -8.03
CA GLU A 84 17.96 1.59 -8.54
C GLU A 84 17.65 2.42 -9.80
N ASN A 85 16.67 2.00 -10.61
CA ASN A 85 16.27 2.67 -11.85
C ASN A 85 15.08 3.63 -11.67
N GLY A 86 14.49 3.66 -10.48
CA GLY A 86 13.32 4.45 -10.16
C GLY A 86 13.63 5.93 -9.99
N THR A 87 12.58 6.75 -9.92
CA THR A 87 12.74 8.18 -9.61
C THR A 87 13.11 8.38 -8.14
N ALA A 88 13.67 9.55 -7.80
CA ALA A 88 14.00 9.87 -6.41
C ALA A 88 12.76 9.83 -5.50
N GLU A 89 11.59 10.22 -6.00
CA GLU A 89 10.33 10.14 -5.25
C GLU A 89 9.88 8.70 -5.02
N PHE A 90 10.12 7.80 -6.00
CA PHE A 90 9.84 6.38 -5.86
C PHE A 90 10.75 5.75 -4.80
N GLN A 91 12.06 6.00 -4.88
CA GLN A 91 13.04 5.53 -3.90
C GLN A 91 12.68 6.00 -2.49
N HIS A 92 12.44 7.30 -2.32
CA HIS A 92 12.01 7.87 -1.04
C HIS A 92 10.71 7.24 -0.51
N SER A 93 9.75 6.92 -1.39
CA SER A 93 8.50 6.27 -0.97
C SER A 93 8.72 4.83 -0.51
N LEU A 94 9.59 4.08 -1.18
CA LEU A 94 9.95 2.72 -0.78
C LEU A 94 10.79 2.71 0.50
N ASP A 95 11.73 3.64 0.63
CA ASP A 95 12.53 3.87 1.83
C ASP A 95 11.63 4.15 3.03
N LYS A 96 10.70 5.10 2.88
CA LYS A 96 9.75 5.42 3.94
C LYS A 96 8.86 4.23 4.31
N LEU A 97 8.47 3.42 3.33
CA LEU A 97 7.71 2.20 3.57
C LEU A 97 8.53 1.19 4.41
N GLN A 98 9.81 1.02 4.11
CA GLN A 98 10.71 0.15 4.86
C GLN A 98 10.96 0.66 6.28
N GLU A 99 11.13 1.97 6.46
CA GLU A 99 11.27 2.59 7.78
C GLU A 99 9.99 2.48 8.63
N ASP A 100 8.84 2.83 8.04
CA ASP A 100 7.55 2.85 8.74
C ASP A 100 7.13 1.43 9.15
N LEU A 101 7.36 0.43 8.28
CA LEU A 101 7.00 -0.97 8.52
C LEU A 101 8.12 -1.77 9.19
N LYS A 102 9.31 -1.19 9.39
CA LYS A 102 10.49 -1.85 9.97
C LYS A 102 10.83 -3.17 9.28
N CYS A 103 10.77 -3.16 7.96
CA CYS A 103 11.08 -4.31 7.12
C CYS A 103 12.21 -3.98 6.14
N CYS A 104 12.77 -5.00 5.51
CA CYS A 104 13.75 -4.82 4.45
C CYS A 104 13.54 -5.90 3.39
N GLY A 105 13.26 -5.50 2.16
CA GLY A 105 12.95 -6.46 1.09
C GLY A 105 11.48 -6.92 1.09
N PHE A 106 11.19 -8.01 0.37
CA PHE A 106 9.84 -8.58 0.25
C PHE A 106 9.64 -9.83 1.11
N ASN A 107 10.73 -10.56 1.38
CA ASN A 107 10.85 -11.65 2.34
C ASN A 107 11.97 -11.40 3.35
N GLY A 108 12.95 -10.55 3.03
CA GLY A 108 14.00 -10.18 3.97
C GLY A 108 15.15 -9.43 3.31
N SER A 109 16.11 -8.98 4.12
CA SER A 109 17.22 -8.14 3.63
C SER A 109 18.04 -8.80 2.52
N SER A 110 18.09 -10.14 2.48
CA SER A 110 18.78 -10.90 1.44
C SER A 110 18.22 -10.71 0.04
N ASP A 111 16.99 -10.24 -0.12
CA ASP A 111 16.37 -9.99 -1.42
C ASP A 111 17.14 -8.96 -2.23
N TRP A 112 17.78 -8.01 -1.55
CA TRP A 112 18.61 -6.99 -2.17
C TRP A 112 19.87 -7.53 -2.84
N LYS A 113 20.25 -8.79 -2.61
CA LYS A 113 21.41 -9.42 -3.25
C LYS A 113 21.34 -9.41 -4.78
N ASP A 114 20.14 -9.54 -5.33
CA ASP A 114 19.92 -9.60 -6.77
C ASP A 114 19.72 -8.23 -7.41
N PHE A 115 19.46 -7.19 -6.60
CA PHE A 115 19.06 -5.85 -7.07
C PHE A 115 19.98 -4.72 -6.60
N SER A 116 20.91 -5.00 -5.68
CA SER A 116 21.94 -4.05 -5.26
C SER A 116 23.19 -4.20 -6.11
N SER A 117 23.73 -3.06 -6.57
CA SER A 117 24.95 -2.97 -7.36
C SER A 117 26.16 -3.75 -6.79
N ASP A 118 26.31 -3.82 -5.47
CA ASP A 118 27.43 -4.51 -4.81
C ASP A 118 27.06 -5.89 -4.22
N LYS A 119 25.79 -6.29 -4.35
CA LYS A 119 25.21 -7.56 -3.85
C LYS A 119 25.37 -7.80 -2.35
N LYS A 120 25.70 -6.76 -1.58
CA LYS A 120 26.01 -6.84 -0.13
C LYS A 120 25.36 -5.73 0.69
N SER A 121 24.83 -4.71 0.02
CA SER A 121 24.20 -3.57 0.64
C SER A 121 22.69 -3.58 0.49
N VAL A 122 22.05 -2.89 1.42
CA VAL A 122 20.63 -2.54 1.40
C VAL A 122 20.51 -1.01 1.47
N PRO A 123 19.36 -0.41 1.13
CA PRO A 123 19.12 1.00 1.42
C PRO A 123 19.25 1.31 2.91
N ASP A 124 19.62 2.55 3.25
CA ASP A 124 19.77 2.97 4.66
C ASP A 124 18.44 2.91 5.44
N SER A 125 17.31 2.97 4.75
CA SER A 125 15.95 2.81 5.28
C SER A 125 15.71 1.42 5.89
N CYS A 126 16.48 0.40 5.48
CA CYS A 126 16.42 -0.95 6.07
C CYS A 126 17.09 -1.04 7.46
N CYS A 127 17.83 -0.01 7.89
CA CYS A 127 18.59 -0.08 9.13
C CYS A 127 17.71 0.14 10.37
N VAL A 128 17.97 -0.63 11.43
CA VAL A 128 17.32 -0.46 12.74
C VAL A 128 17.54 0.95 13.30
N LYS A 129 18.71 1.52 13.01
CA LYS A 129 19.05 2.92 13.24
C LYS A 129 19.47 3.54 11.91
N VAL A 130 18.59 4.32 11.33
CA VAL A 130 18.84 5.00 10.06
C VAL A 130 19.91 6.07 10.27
N THR A 131 21.08 5.82 9.69
CA THR A 131 22.21 6.77 9.64
C THR A 131 22.84 6.68 8.26
N PRO A 132 23.44 7.77 7.74
CA PRO A 132 24.03 7.73 6.41
C PRO A 132 25.02 6.58 6.24
N LYS A 133 24.81 5.76 5.20
CA LYS A 133 25.60 4.58 4.82
C LYS A 133 25.57 3.41 5.81
N CYS A 134 24.58 3.31 6.67
CA CYS A 134 24.43 2.15 7.56
C CYS A 134 24.14 0.85 6.80
N GLY A 135 23.47 0.92 5.65
CA GLY A 135 23.09 -0.24 4.86
C GLY A 135 24.25 -0.86 4.06
N VAL A 136 25.37 -0.15 3.97
CA VAL A 136 26.53 -0.56 3.16
C VAL A 136 27.19 -1.81 3.76
N GLY A 137 27.16 -2.91 3.02
CA GLY A 137 27.71 -4.20 3.45
C GLY A 137 27.00 -4.84 4.65
N ALA A 138 25.85 -4.31 5.05
CA ALA A 138 25.14 -4.72 6.27
C ALA A 138 24.00 -5.71 6.00
N MET A 139 23.79 -6.15 4.76
CA MET A 139 22.64 -6.98 4.35
C MET A 139 22.45 -8.23 5.24
N THR A 140 23.54 -8.90 5.64
CA THR A 140 23.48 -10.10 6.48
C THR A 140 23.67 -9.82 7.98
N ASP A 141 23.76 -8.55 8.39
CA ASP A 141 23.98 -8.15 9.78
C ASP A 141 22.64 -7.86 10.49
N ALA A 142 22.08 -8.90 11.13
CA ALA A 142 20.81 -8.82 11.84
C ALA A 142 20.80 -7.82 13.02
N ALA A 143 21.96 -7.36 13.50
CA ALA A 143 22.02 -6.33 14.52
C ALA A 143 21.86 -4.91 13.94
N LYS A 144 22.03 -4.75 12.62
CA LYS A 144 22.00 -3.45 11.94
C LYS A 144 20.80 -3.27 11.03
N VAL A 145 20.32 -4.33 10.39
CA VAL A 145 19.22 -4.26 9.43
C VAL A 145 18.03 -5.11 9.89
N HIS A 146 16.82 -4.67 9.53
CA HIS A 146 15.63 -5.50 9.66
C HIS A 146 15.77 -6.75 8.77
N GLN A 147 15.70 -7.95 9.35
CA GLN A 147 15.85 -9.19 8.58
C GLN A 147 14.51 -9.84 8.25
N GLU A 148 13.55 -9.85 9.17
CA GLU A 148 12.18 -10.34 8.96
C GLU A 148 11.22 -9.58 9.89
#